data_AF-A0A429IKI2-F1
#
_entry.id   AF-A0A429IKI2-F1
#
_cell.length_a   1.000
_cell.length_b   1.000
_cell.length_c   1.000
_cell.angle_alpha   90.00
_cell.angle_beta   90.00
_cell.angle_gamma   90.00
#
_symmetry.space_group_name_H-M   'P 1'
#
loop_
_entity.id
_entity.type
_entity.pdbx_description
1 polymer ?
#
loop_
_entity_poly.entity_id
_entity_poly.type
_entity_poly.pdbx_seq_one_letter_code
_entity_poly.pdbx_strand_id
1 'polypeptide(L)'
;MTVPLLRPQPISYQSENWLLAPGYRWHRIGTAGWSQLLTMEQRPDTLWINGYSSFNRYNDRVPIALAATLPDSLKLIRVNRMTLKVHTPDTSHRDAKRAVDVRFIHGGHTYIMRVTDPKYEQAYLTKPERRYELGEAFLTVSLSEDYLGHAYKLVASIIERANITAGSKQ
;
A
#
# COMPACT_ATOMS: atom_id res chain seq x y z
N MET A 1 9.63 11.56 12.13
CA MET A 1 8.51 12.39 12.63
C MET A 1 8.35 12.09 14.12
N THR A 2 7.94 13.04 14.95
CA THR A 2 7.44 12.75 16.29
C THR A 2 5.92 12.67 16.24
N VAL A 3 5.39 11.54 16.69
CA VAL A 3 3.96 11.26 16.78
C VAL A 3 3.67 10.89 18.23
N PRO A 4 3.07 11.79 19.02
CA PRO A 4 2.72 11.46 20.40
C PRO A 4 1.64 10.37 20.44
N LEU A 5 2.00 9.20 20.96
CA LEU A 5 1.13 8.04 21.10
C LEU A 5 0.74 7.87 22.57
N LEU A 6 -0.53 7.57 22.84
CA LEU A 6 -1.02 7.30 24.19
C LEU A 6 -0.88 5.82 24.56
N ARG A 7 -1.50 4.94 23.78
CA ARG A 7 -1.51 3.49 24.04
C ARG A 7 -1.84 2.70 22.78
N PRO A 8 -1.44 1.42 22.71
CA PRO A 8 -1.95 0.51 21.69
C PRO A 8 -3.48 0.44 21.75
N GLN A 9 -4.12 0.38 20.58
CA GLN A 9 -5.56 0.16 20.43
C GLN A 9 -5.80 -0.73 19.20
N PRO A 10 -5.38 -2.00 19.26
CA PRO A 10 -5.55 -2.93 18.15
C PRO A 10 -7.04 -3.21 17.90
N ILE A 11 -7.39 -3.43 16.63
CA ILE A 11 -8.75 -3.82 16.22
C ILE A 11 -8.62 -4.99 15.26
N SER A 12 -9.03 -6.19 15.69
CA SER A 12 -8.93 -7.42 14.90
C SER A 12 -7.50 -7.63 14.39
N TYR A 13 -7.30 -7.77 13.07
CA TYR A 13 -6.01 -7.94 12.41
C TYR A 13 -5.17 -6.65 12.32
N GLN A 14 -5.71 -5.49 12.69
CA GLN A 14 -4.96 -4.23 12.74
C GLN A 14 -4.26 -4.08 14.09
N SER A 15 -3.27 -4.95 14.32
CA SER A 15 -2.49 -4.99 15.57
C SER A 15 -1.60 -3.76 15.75
N GLU A 16 -1.32 -3.04 14.65
CA GLU A 16 -0.47 -1.86 14.61
C GLU A 16 -1.18 -0.57 15.04
N ASN A 17 -2.49 -0.61 15.32
CA ASN A 17 -3.25 0.59 15.65
C ASN A 17 -2.87 1.19 17.02
N TRP A 18 -2.67 2.50 17.05
CA TRP A 18 -2.37 3.29 18.25
C TRP A 18 -3.33 4.46 18.40
N LEU A 19 -3.69 4.75 19.65
CA LEU A 19 -4.41 5.98 19.97
C LEU A 19 -3.42 7.15 20.03
N LEU A 20 -3.66 8.17 19.21
CA LEU A 20 -2.86 9.40 19.19
C LEU A 20 -3.19 10.29 20.38
N ALA A 21 -2.19 11.02 20.90
CA ALA A 21 -2.44 12.00 21.96
C ALA A 21 -3.19 13.22 21.39
N PRO A 22 -4.42 13.50 21.84
CA PRO A 22 -5.16 14.65 21.36
C PRO A 22 -4.46 15.94 21.79
N GLY A 23 -4.52 16.98 20.95
CA GLY A 23 -3.96 18.30 21.26
C GLY A 23 -2.48 18.49 20.93
N TYR A 24 -1.76 17.45 20.51
CA TYR A 24 -0.36 17.57 20.08
C TYR A 24 -0.25 17.56 18.55
N ARG A 25 0.59 18.44 18.00
CA ARG A 25 0.89 18.48 16.57
C ARG A 25 2.02 17.51 16.22
N TRP A 26 1.97 16.96 15.02
CA TRP A 26 3.07 16.17 14.49
C TRP A 26 4.21 17.08 14.05
N HIS A 27 5.44 16.71 14.39
CA HIS A 27 6.63 17.43 13.96
C HIS A 27 7.51 16.56 13.10
N ARG A 28 7.88 17.07 11.92
CA ARG A 28 8.83 16.39 11.05
C ARG A 28 10.24 16.57 11.60
N ILE A 29 10.83 15.48 12.10
CA ILE A 29 12.22 15.44 12.59
C ILE A 29 13.22 14.91 11.56
N GLY A 30 12.78 14.60 10.33
CA GLY A 30 13.63 14.06 9.28
C GLY A 30 12.86 13.28 8.22
N THR A 31 13.60 12.70 7.28
CA THR A 31 13.11 11.81 6.23
C THR A 31 14.00 10.57 6.19
N ALA A 32 13.38 9.40 6.10
CA ALA A 32 14.12 8.15 5.96
C ALA A 32 14.82 8.09 4.59
N GLY A 33 16.14 7.90 4.60
CA GLY A 33 16.92 7.61 3.40
C GLY A 33 16.80 6.13 2.99
N TRP A 34 17.30 5.80 1.80
CA TRP A 34 17.21 4.43 1.25
C TRP A 34 17.83 3.38 2.18
N SER A 35 19.00 3.68 2.77
CA SER A 35 19.66 2.78 3.72
C SER A 35 18.84 2.52 4.98
N GLN A 36 18.05 3.49 5.44
CA GLN A 36 17.15 3.29 6.60
C GLN A 36 15.92 2.48 6.21
N LEU A 37 15.40 2.63 5.00
CA LEU A 37 14.30 1.78 4.53
C LEU A 37 14.74 0.31 4.40
N LEU A 38 15.99 0.06 3.97
CA LEU A 38 16.54 -1.30 3.92
C LEU A 38 16.57 -1.98 5.30
N THR A 39 16.74 -1.25 6.40
CA THR A 39 16.68 -1.84 7.75
C THR A 39 15.26 -2.11 8.22
N MET A 40 14.25 -1.56 7.55
CA MET A 40 12.83 -1.75 7.85
C MET A 40 12.13 -2.71 6.88
N GLU A 41 12.86 -3.20 5.86
CA GLU A 41 12.33 -4.12 4.84
C GLU A 41 11.83 -5.41 5.48
N GLN A 42 10.56 -5.73 5.27
CA GLN A 42 10.00 -7.05 5.56
C GLN A 42 10.05 -7.92 4.31
N ARG A 43 10.34 -9.21 4.50
CA ARG A 43 10.47 -10.21 3.43
C ARG A 43 9.61 -11.44 3.70
N PRO A 44 8.27 -11.28 3.81
CA PRO A 44 7.41 -12.44 3.96
C PRO A 44 7.33 -13.25 2.65
N ASP A 45 7.09 -14.55 2.74
CA ASP A 45 6.84 -15.38 1.54
C ASP A 45 5.57 -14.94 0.81
N THR A 46 4.54 -14.55 1.57
CA THR A 46 3.32 -13.93 1.04
C THR A 46 2.92 -12.69 1.85
N LEU A 47 2.30 -11.71 1.17
CA LEU A 47 1.64 -10.60 1.84
C LEU A 47 0.34 -11.07 2.52
N TRP A 48 0.31 -11.89 3.56
CA TRP A 48 -0.94 -12.55 4.04
C TRP A 48 -1.49 -13.63 3.07
N ILE A 49 -2.72 -14.07 3.32
CA ILE A 49 -3.42 -15.15 2.60
C ILE A 49 -3.60 -14.77 1.13
N ASN A 50 -3.18 -15.65 0.23
CA ASN A 50 -3.38 -15.55 -1.22
C ASN A 50 -4.57 -16.42 -1.67
N GLY A 51 -4.94 -16.34 -2.96
CA GLY A 51 -6.00 -17.16 -3.56
C GLY A 51 -7.35 -16.48 -3.72
N TYR A 52 -7.51 -15.27 -3.17
CA TYR A 52 -8.74 -14.48 -3.29
C TYR A 52 -8.46 -13.19 -4.06
N SER A 53 -9.24 -12.96 -5.12
CA SER A 53 -9.06 -11.82 -6.01
C SER A 53 -10.39 -11.16 -6.34
N SER A 54 -10.39 -9.83 -6.46
CA SER A 54 -11.51 -9.07 -7.03
C SER A 54 -11.38 -8.98 -8.56
N PHE A 55 -12.41 -8.45 -9.23
CA PHE A 55 -12.45 -8.38 -10.68
C PHE A 55 -11.28 -7.56 -11.23
N ASN A 56 -10.59 -8.11 -12.25
CA ASN A 56 -9.39 -7.53 -12.89
C ASN A 56 -8.18 -7.31 -11.97
N ARG A 57 -8.19 -7.85 -10.74
CA ARG A 57 -7.07 -7.82 -9.79
C ARG A 57 -6.61 -9.24 -9.45
N TYR A 58 -5.56 -9.35 -8.63
CA TYR A 58 -4.96 -10.64 -8.31
C TYR A 58 -4.34 -10.63 -6.92
N ASN A 59 -4.72 -11.61 -6.09
CA ASN A 59 -4.33 -11.74 -4.69
C ASN A 59 -4.57 -10.47 -3.86
N ASP A 60 -5.61 -9.69 -4.17
CA ASP A 60 -5.85 -8.35 -3.62
C ASP A 60 -6.83 -8.31 -2.45
N ARG A 61 -7.34 -9.46 -1.98
CA ARG A 61 -8.26 -9.48 -0.85
C ARG A 61 -8.13 -10.75 0.00
N VAL A 62 -8.72 -10.71 1.18
CA VAL A 62 -8.84 -11.84 2.11
C VAL A 62 -10.26 -11.82 2.69
N PRO A 63 -11.01 -12.93 2.72
CA PRO A 63 -12.29 -13.01 3.41
C PRO A 63 -12.15 -12.62 4.89
N ILE A 64 -13.09 -11.86 5.45
CA ILE A 64 -12.95 -11.34 6.83
C ILE A 64 -12.84 -12.42 7.89
N ALA A 65 -13.54 -13.54 7.72
CA ALA A 65 -13.42 -14.69 8.61
C ALA A 65 -11.98 -15.24 8.69
N LEU A 66 -11.22 -15.15 7.60
CA LEU A 66 -9.81 -15.52 7.56
C LEU A 66 -8.91 -14.36 7.99
N ALA A 67 -9.27 -13.12 7.67
CA ALA A 67 -8.49 -11.96 8.04
C ALA A 67 -8.39 -11.82 9.58
N ALA A 68 -9.43 -12.16 10.32
CA ALA A 68 -9.46 -12.10 11.79
C ALA A 68 -8.38 -12.95 12.50
N THR A 69 -7.74 -13.89 11.79
CA THR A 69 -6.64 -14.71 12.35
C THR A 69 -5.24 -14.18 12.03
N LEU A 70 -5.16 -13.10 11.23
CA LEU A 70 -3.88 -12.52 10.82
C LEU A 70 -3.24 -11.72 11.97
N PRO A 71 -1.91 -11.80 12.13
CA PRO A 71 -1.21 -11.13 13.23
C PRO A 71 -0.96 -9.64 12.98
N ASP A 72 -1.09 -9.20 11.73
CA ASP A 72 -0.70 -7.87 11.25
C ASP A 72 -1.56 -7.46 10.06
N SER A 73 -1.60 -6.15 9.81
CA SER A 73 -2.34 -5.52 8.72
C SER A 73 -1.50 -4.59 7.86
N LEU A 74 -0.24 -4.35 8.25
CA LEU A 74 0.65 -3.43 7.56
C LEU A 74 1.99 -4.09 7.27
N LYS A 75 2.46 -3.95 6.03
CA LYS A 75 3.79 -4.42 5.65
C LYS A 75 4.57 -3.41 4.82
N LEU A 76 5.87 -3.32 5.05
CA LEU A 76 6.81 -2.57 4.21
C LEU A 76 7.68 -3.54 3.42
N ILE A 77 7.40 -3.68 2.13
CA ILE A 77 8.13 -4.61 1.25
C ILE A 77 8.93 -3.85 0.19
N ARG A 78 9.96 -4.51 -0.35
CA ARG A 78 10.71 -4.01 -1.50
C ARG A 78 10.35 -4.80 -2.76
N VAL A 79 10.22 -4.09 -3.87
CA VAL A 79 10.02 -4.67 -5.21
C VAL A 79 11.05 -4.10 -6.17
N ASN A 80 11.57 -4.95 -7.07
CA ASN A 80 12.59 -4.52 -8.03
C ASN A 80 11.98 -3.70 -9.18
N ARG A 81 10.73 -4.01 -9.55
CA ARG A 81 9.96 -3.36 -10.61
C ARG A 81 8.47 -3.50 -10.31
N MET A 82 7.69 -2.56 -10.83
CA MET A 82 6.24 -2.60 -10.80
C MET A 82 5.66 -1.87 -11.99
N THR A 83 4.41 -2.17 -12.31
CA THR A 83 3.67 -1.53 -13.41
C THR A 83 2.41 -0.89 -12.86
N LEU A 84 2.30 0.43 -12.96
CA LEU A 84 1.04 1.12 -12.69
C LEU A 84 0.13 1.03 -13.92
N LYS A 85 -1.15 0.76 -13.71
CA LYS A 85 -2.20 0.78 -14.74
C LYS A 85 -3.22 1.83 -14.34
N VAL A 86 -3.34 2.87 -15.15
CA VAL A 86 -4.44 3.82 -15.06
C VAL A 86 -5.59 3.32 -15.92
N HIS A 87 -6.78 3.23 -15.35
CA HIS A 87 -7.97 2.79 -16.09
C HIS A 87 -9.24 3.39 -15.49
N THR A 88 -10.30 3.43 -16.28
CA THR A 88 -11.66 3.60 -15.78
C THR A 88 -12.25 2.21 -15.53
N PRO A 89 -12.68 1.87 -14.30
CA PRO A 89 -13.37 0.62 -14.04
C PRO A 89 -14.61 0.50 -14.93
N ASP A 90 -14.78 -0.64 -15.60
CA ASP A 90 -16.00 -0.92 -16.34
C ASP A 90 -17.10 -1.30 -15.34
N THR A 91 -17.67 -0.28 -14.70
CA THR A 91 -18.89 -0.40 -13.93
C THR A 91 -19.98 0.23 -14.79
N SER A 92 -21.08 -0.48 -15.03
CA SER A 92 -22.29 -0.01 -15.71
C SER A 92 -22.99 1.21 -15.06
N HIS A 93 -22.34 1.86 -14.11
CA HIS A 93 -22.77 3.06 -13.42
C HIS A 93 -22.15 4.29 -14.09
N ARG A 94 -22.96 5.33 -14.31
CA ARG A 94 -22.59 6.59 -14.97
C ARG A 94 -21.43 7.37 -14.32
N ASP A 95 -20.91 6.93 -13.17
CA ASP A 95 -19.89 7.61 -12.36
C ASP A 95 -18.64 6.73 -12.10
N ALA A 96 -18.20 5.96 -13.10
CA ALA A 96 -16.98 5.17 -12.99
C ALA A 96 -15.77 6.09 -12.75
N LYS A 97 -15.29 6.14 -11.51
CA LYS A 97 -14.11 6.94 -11.14
C LYS A 97 -12.85 6.25 -11.64
N ARG A 98 -11.97 7.01 -12.30
CA ARG A 98 -10.63 6.54 -12.68
C ARG A 98 -9.91 5.97 -11.47
N ALA A 99 -9.14 4.92 -11.69
CA ALA A 99 -8.37 4.22 -10.67
C ALA A 99 -6.93 3.98 -11.14
N VAL A 100 -6.05 3.80 -10.15
CA VAL A 100 -4.66 3.40 -10.38
C VAL A 100 -4.42 2.07 -9.67
N ASP A 101 -4.10 1.06 -10.46
CA ASP A 101 -3.74 -0.25 -9.96
C ASP A 101 -2.25 -0.49 -10.17
N VAL A 102 -1.63 -1.27 -9.30
CA VAL A 102 -0.22 -1.65 -9.43
C VAL A 102 -0.09 -3.15 -9.53
N ARG A 103 0.68 -3.59 -10.53
CA ARG A 103 1.12 -4.97 -10.68
C ARG A 103 2.58 -5.10 -10.26
N PHE A 104 2.89 -6.09 -9.44
CA PHE A 104 4.26 -6.45 -9.07
C PHE A 104 4.37 -7.93 -8.67
N ILE A 105 5.60 -8.38 -8.43
CA ILE A 105 5.91 -9.73 -7.91
C ILE A 105 6.63 -9.59 -6.59
N HIS A 106 6.22 -10.38 -5.59
CA HIS A 106 6.87 -10.48 -4.28
C HIS A 106 6.77 -11.93 -3.79
N GLY A 107 7.86 -12.49 -3.26
CA GLY A 107 7.91 -13.89 -2.81
C GLY A 107 7.55 -14.91 -3.91
N GLY A 108 7.78 -14.57 -5.19
CA GLY A 108 7.36 -15.41 -6.33
C GLY A 108 5.87 -15.32 -6.69
N HIS A 109 5.06 -14.57 -5.92
CA HIS A 109 3.64 -14.38 -6.18
C HIS A 109 3.36 -13.07 -6.91
N THR A 110 2.44 -13.10 -7.87
CA THR A 110 1.94 -11.88 -8.51
C THR A 110 0.87 -11.23 -7.64
N TYR A 111 0.90 -9.90 -7.59
CA TYR A 111 -0.12 -9.06 -6.98
C TYR A 111 -0.59 -8.00 -7.97
N ILE A 112 -1.89 -7.76 -8.03
CA ILE A 112 -2.48 -6.60 -8.72
C ILE A 112 -3.41 -5.92 -7.73
N MET A 113 -3.00 -4.78 -7.17
CA MET A 113 -3.68 -4.13 -6.05
C MET A 113 -4.01 -2.67 -6.33
N ARG A 114 -4.96 -2.10 -5.58
CA ARG A 114 -5.29 -0.67 -5.68
C ARG A 114 -4.17 0.15 -5.08
N VAL A 115 -3.80 1.23 -5.74
CA VAL A 115 -2.95 2.28 -5.15
C VAL A 115 -3.86 3.29 -4.47
N THR A 116 -3.57 3.57 -3.20
CA THR A 116 -4.22 4.62 -2.39
C THR A 116 -3.20 5.60 -1.84
N ASP A 117 -1.96 5.58 -2.36
CA ASP A 117 -0.97 6.62 -2.09
C ASP A 117 -1.44 7.93 -2.72
N PRO A 118 -1.73 8.98 -1.93
CA PRO A 118 -2.27 10.24 -2.44
C PRO A 118 -1.40 10.90 -3.51
N LYS A 119 -0.07 10.77 -3.41
CA LYS A 119 0.88 11.34 -4.40
C LYS A 119 0.73 10.64 -5.74
N TYR A 120 0.62 9.31 -5.74
CA TYR A 120 0.47 8.55 -6.98
C TYR A 120 -0.95 8.63 -7.54
N GLU A 121 -1.98 8.61 -6.69
CA GLU A 121 -3.35 8.84 -7.15
C GLU A 121 -3.46 10.20 -7.85
N GLN A 122 -3.05 11.29 -7.19
CA GLN A 122 -3.12 12.62 -7.78
C GLN A 122 -2.30 12.73 -9.07
N ALA A 123 -1.09 12.16 -9.10
CA ALA A 123 -0.20 12.26 -10.25
C ALA A 123 -0.62 11.38 -11.44
N TYR A 124 -1.32 10.27 -11.23
CA TYR A 124 -1.64 9.30 -12.29
C TYR A 124 -3.10 9.30 -12.71
N LEU A 125 -4.04 9.70 -11.84
CA LEU A 125 -5.46 9.81 -12.19
C LEU A 125 -5.76 10.86 -13.27
N THR A 126 -4.80 11.74 -13.59
CA THR A 126 -4.89 12.73 -14.68
C THR A 126 -4.17 12.29 -15.95
N LYS A 127 -3.34 11.25 -15.90
CA LYS A 127 -2.55 10.76 -17.05
C LYS A 127 -3.40 9.88 -17.97
N PRO A 128 -2.99 9.64 -19.23
CA PRO A 128 -3.68 8.72 -20.13
C PRO A 128 -3.87 7.30 -19.55
N GLU A 129 -4.94 6.63 -19.95
CA GLU A 129 -5.18 5.21 -19.63
C GLU A 129 -4.17 4.32 -20.34
N ARG A 130 -3.13 3.92 -19.59
CA ARG A 130 -2.08 3.03 -20.06
C ARG A 130 -1.32 2.47 -18.87
N ARG A 131 -0.30 1.68 -19.20
CA ARG A 131 0.68 1.16 -18.26
C ARG A 131 1.88 2.09 -18.14
N TYR A 132 2.41 2.21 -16.93
CA TYR A 132 3.61 2.97 -16.60
C TYR A 132 4.54 2.06 -15.81
N GLU A 133 5.70 1.77 -16.38
CA GLU A 133 6.72 0.95 -15.73
C GLU A 133 7.53 1.81 -14.76
N LEU A 134 7.65 1.33 -13.52
CA LEU A 134 8.46 1.94 -12.47
C LEU A 134 9.54 0.97 -12.00
N GLY A 135 10.65 1.55 -11.56
CA GLY A 135 11.82 0.80 -11.10
C GLY A 135 11.68 0.27 -9.68
N GLU A 136 12.83 0.13 -9.02
CA GLU A 136 12.90 -0.36 -7.65
C GLU A 136 12.19 0.60 -6.69
N ALA A 137 11.35 0.04 -5.82
CA ALA A 137 10.57 0.80 -4.87
C ALA A 137 10.33 0.02 -3.58
N PHE A 138 10.14 0.77 -2.49
CA PHE A 138 9.44 0.26 -1.32
C PHE A 138 7.95 0.51 -1.47
N LEU A 139 7.16 -0.48 -1.07
CA LEU A 139 5.71 -0.40 -0.99
C LEU A 139 5.29 -0.61 0.46
N THR A 140 4.54 0.35 0.98
CA THR A 140 3.72 0.10 2.17
C THR A 140 2.42 -0.49 1.70
N VAL A 141 2.17 -1.74 2.06
CA VAL A 141 0.93 -2.45 1.77
C VAL A 141 0.12 -2.61 3.03
N SER A 142 -1.20 -2.42 2.94
CA SER A 142 -2.11 -2.50 4.08
C SER A 142 -3.34 -3.33 3.79
N LEU A 143 -3.96 -3.89 4.83
CA LEU A 143 -5.32 -4.43 4.76
C LEU A 143 -6.34 -3.34 5.12
N SER A 144 -7.39 -3.21 4.30
CA SER A 144 -8.53 -2.36 4.63
C SER A 144 -9.34 -2.94 5.78
N GLU A 145 -10.23 -2.11 6.34
CA GLU A 145 -11.37 -2.61 7.11
C GLU A 145 -12.29 -3.51 6.24
N ASP A 146 -13.28 -4.14 6.88
CA ASP A 146 -14.30 -4.92 6.18
C ASP A 146 -15.03 -4.05 5.15
N TYR A 147 -14.91 -4.46 3.89
CA TYR A 147 -15.74 -3.97 2.82
C TYR A 147 -16.29 -5.14 2.02
N LEU A 148 -17.62 -5.28 2.01
CA LEU A 148 -18.32 -6.37 1.31
C LEU A 148 -17.77 -7.77 1.70
N GLY A 149 -17.51 -7.99 2.99
CA GLY A 149 -17.07 -9.26 3.55
C GLY A 149 -15.59 -9.59 3.33
N HIS A 150 -14.80 -8.61 2.89
CA HIS A 150 -13.38 -8.79 2.58
C HIS A 150 -12.52 -7.65 3.15
N ALA A 151 -11.32 -7.99 3.59
CA ALA A 151 -10.22 -7.04 3.78
C ALA A 151 -9.42 -6.97 2.47
N TYR A 152 -9.32 -5.79 1.87
CA TYR A 152 -8.58 -5.58 0.63
C TYR A 152 -7.12 -5.23 0.93
N LYS A 153 -6.21 -5.80 0.16
CA LYS A 153 -4.80 -5.43 0.14
C LYS A 153 -4.64 -4.20 -0.75
N LEU A 154 -4.10 -3.14 -0.17
CA LEU A 154 -3.93 -1.84 -0.80
C LEU A 154 -2.44 -1.47 -0.79
N VAL A 155 -1.99 -0.73 -1.80
CA VAL A 155 -0.69 -0.06 -1.77
C VAL A 155 -0.90 1.36 -1.27
N ALA A 156 -0.68 1.54 0.03
CA ALA A 156 -0.91 2.79 0.74
C ALA A 156 0.23 3.81 0.57
N SER A 157 1.45 3.34 0.29
CA SER A 157 2.55 4.23 -0.07
C SER A 157 3.53 3.58 -1.04
N ILE A 158 4.10 4.41 -1.93
CA ILE A 158 5.14 4.04 -2.89
C ILE A 158 6.33 4.98 -2.72
N ILE A 159 7.51 4.39 -2.51
CA ILE A 159 8.77 5.12 -2.38
C ILE A 159 9.77 4.56 -3.39
N GLU A 160 9.88 5.23 -4.55
CA GLU A 160 10.84 4.84 -5.58
C GLU A 160 12.28 5.20 -5.21
N ARG A 161 13.22 4.29 -5.51
CA ARG A 161 14.67 4.51 -5.32
C ARG A 161 15.16 5.76 -6.03
N ALA A 162 14.71 5.97 -7.27
CA ALA A 162 15.10 7.12 -8.08
C ALA A 162 14.74 8.46 -7.43
N ASN A 163 13.64 8.52 -6.67
CA ASN A 163 13.16 9.76 -6.05
C ASN A 163 13.95 10.12 -4.77
N ILE A 164 14.53 9.13 -4.07
CA ILE A 164 15.37 9.38 -2.89
C ILE A 164 16.76 9.87 -3.28
N THR A 165 17.34 9.30 -4.35
CA THR A 165 18.65 9.74 -4.87
C THR A 165 18.59 11.17 -5.44
N ALA A 166 17.44 11.57 -6.00
CA ALA A 166 17.25 12.94 -6.49
C ALA A 166 17.15 13.98 -5.35
N GLY A 167 16.59 13.59 -4.20
CA GLY A 167 16.42 14.46 -3.03
C GLY A 167 17.64 14.59 -2.11
N SER A 168 18.73 13.86 -2.38
CA SER A 168 20.00 13.93 -1.61
C SER A 168 21.01 14.94 -2.18
N LYS A 169 20.60 15.70 -3.20
CA LYS A 169 21.30 16.92 -3.66
C LYS A 169 20.53 18.16 -3.17
N GLN A 170 20.62 18.46 -1.88
CA GLN A 170 20.29 19.79 -1.31
C GLN A 170 21.28 20.11 -0.21
#